data_AF-A0A925K5M7-F1
#
_entry.id   AF-A0A925K5M7-F1
#
_cell.length_a   1.000
_cell.length_b   1.000
_cell.length_c   1.000
_cell.angle_alpha   90.00
_cell.angle_beta   90.00
_cell.angle_gamma   90.00
#
_symmetry.space_group_name_H-M   'P 1'
#
loop_
_entity.id
_entity.type
_entity.pdbx_description
1 polymer ?
#
loop_
_entity_poly.entity_id
_entity_poly.type
_entity_poly.pdbx_seq_one_letter_code
_entity_poly.pdbx_strand_id
1 'polypeptide(L)'
;MKKVLISLSALVIYTSAMAQQKSVSNTEGQKFILLFRFKTDAPPPNPGQMKASQEKWGQWMGGLAQRGILAGGEQVAFGGTTISGIKKEVANKPVVANNEMVTGYLLINAKDV
;
A
#
# COMPACT_ATOMS: atom_id res chain seq x y z
N MET A 1 42.61 13.17 43.33
CA MET A 1 41.24 12.96 42.83
C MET A 1 41.09 13.68 41.49
N LYS A 2 41.31 12.98 40.37
CA LYS A 2 41.29 13.56 39.01
C LYS A 2 39.85 13.51 38.47
N LYS A 3 39.24 14.67 38.24
CA LYS A 3 37.95 14.80 37.55
C LYS A 3 38.23 14.73 36.05
N VAL A 4 37.73 13.69 35.39
CA VAL A 4 37.78 13.57 33.93
C VAL A 4 36.42 14.04 33.40
N LEU A 5 36.41 15.28 32.88
CA LEU A 5 35.34 15.80 32.03
C LEU A 5 35.61 15.33 30.60
N ILE A 6 34.81 14.39 30.09
CA ILE A 6 34.81 14.05 28.66
C ILE A 6 33.50 14.57 28.05
N SER A 7 33.64 15.76 27.48
CA SER A 7 33.10 16.22 26.19
C SER A 7 31.80 15.59 25.69
N LEU A 8 30.70 16.32 25.91
CA LEU A 8 29.41 16.18 25.26
C LEU A 8 29.49 16.68 23.79
N SER A 9 30.15 15.95 22.90
CA SER A 9 30.24 16.34 21.49
C SER A 9 30.38 15.14 20.54
N ALA A 10 29.50 14.16 20.70
CA ALA A 10 29.26 13.12 19.70
C ALA A 10 27.76 12.79 19.56
N LEU A 11 26.89 13.76 19.82
CA LEU A 11 25.43 13.61 19.77
C LEU A 11 24.76 14.70 18.92
N VAL A 12 25.34 15.06 17.76
CA VAL A 12 24.73 16.01 16.81
C VAL A 12 24.99 15.62 15.34
N ILE A 13 25.04 14.32 15.02
CA ILE A 13 25.09 13.87 13.62
C ILE A 13 24.16 12.66 13.42
N TYR A 14 22.88 12.82 13.74
CA TYR A 14 21.82 11.91 13.26
C TYR A 14 20.48 12.63 13.02
N THR A 15 20.43 13.96 13.03
CA THR A 15 19.19 14.71 12.83
C THR A 15 18.94 15.15 11.38
N SER A 16 19.87 14.92 10.45
CA SER A 16 19.73 15.38 9.07
C SER A 16 19.07 14.39 8.09
N ALA A 17 18.68 13.18 8.52
CA ALA A 17 17.90 12.23 7.70
C ALA A 17 16.38 12.24 7.98
N MET A 18 15.90 13.19 8.79
CA MET A 18 14.46 13.40 9.06
C MET A 18 13.97 14.79 8.61
N ALA A 19 14.80 15.54 7.89
CA ALA A 19 14.51 16.92 7.47
C ALA A 19 13.81 17.05 6.11
N GLN A 20 13.37 15.94 5.48
CA GLN A 20 12.49 15.98 4.32
C GLN A 20 11.47 14.83 4.34
N GLN A 21 10.82 14.58 5.48
CA GLN A 21 9.42 14.16 5.36
C GLN A 21 8.66 15.42 4.96
N LYS A 22 8.54 15.67 3.64
CA LYS A 22 7.62 16.68 3.13
C LYS A 22 6.31 16.47 3.87
N SER A 23 5.95 17.43 4.70
CA SER A 23 4.64 17.49 5.34
C SER A 23 3.64 17.21 4.24
N VAL A 24 2.89 16.12 4.41
CA VAL A 24 1.72 15.84 3.57
C VAL A 24 0.91 17.12 3.64
N SER A 25 0.84 17.85 2.53
CA SER A 25 0.12 19.11 2.45
C SER A 25 -1.28 18.82 2.99
N ASN A 26 -1.70 19.61 3.97
CA ASN A 26 -2.98 19.51 4.65
C ASN A 26 -4.12 19.89 3.69
N THR A 27 -4.26 19.17 2.58
CA THR A 27 -5.51 19.12 1.85
C THR A 27 -6.38 18.24 2.72
N GLU A 28 -7.42 18.80 3.32
CA GLU A 28 -8.45 18.11 4.11
C GLU A 28 -9.26 17.15 3.22
N GLY A 29 -8.57 16.22 2.56
CA GLY A 29 -9.15 15.16 1.75
C GLY A 29 -9.41 13.94 2.62
N GLN A 30 -10.61 13.38 2.48
CA GLN A 30 -10.94 12.09 3.07
C GLN A 30 -10.04 11.00 2.45
N LYS A 31 -9.75 9.97 3.25
CA LYS A 31 -9.02 8.79 2.79
C LYS A 31 -9.99 7.72 2.37
N PHE A 32 -9.81 7.19 1.16
CA PHE A 32 -10.61 6.10 0.62
C PHE A 32 -9.72 4.90 0.31
N ILE A 33 -10.30 3.70 0.43
CA ILE A 33 -9.67 2.46 -0.02
C ILE A 33 -10.32 2.06 -1.34
N LEU A 34 -9.52 2.01 -2.39
CA LEU A 34 -9.91 1.44 -3.68
C LEU A 34 -9.52 -0.04 -3.67
N LEU A 35 -10.51 -0.93 -3.62
CA LEU A 35 -10.28 -2.38 -3.62
C LEU A 35 -10.26 -2.93 -5.05
N PHE A 36 -9.21 -3.67 -5.40
CA PHE A 36 -9.18 -4.44 -6.64
C PHE A 36 -9.66 -5.85 -6.38
N ARG A 37 -10.61 -6.29 -7.22
CA ARG A 37 -11.20 -7.62 -7.15
C ARG A 37 -10.91 -8.38 -8.43
N PHE A 38 -10.63 -9.66 -8.27
CA PHE A 38 -10.45 -10.60 -9.35
C PHE A 38 -11.55 -11.66 -9.31
N LYS A 39 -12.13 -11.94 -10.47
CA LYS A 39 -13.06 -13.06 -10.64
C LYS A 39 -12.28 -14.35 -10.79
N THR A 40 -12.43 -15.28 -9.87
CA THR A 40 -11.68 -16.54 -9.81
C THR A 40 -12.01 -17.49 -10.96
N ASP A 41 -13.11 -17.24 -11.68
CA ASP A 41 -13.53 -17.97 -12.88
C ASP A 41 -13.17 -17.25 -14.20
N ALA A 42 -12.44 -16.14 -14.13
CA ALA A 42 -12.01 -15.41 -15.33
C ALA A 42 -11.00 -16.26 -16.14
N PRO A 43 -11.13 -16.30 -17.48
CA PRO A 43 -10.14 -16.97 -18.32
C PRO A 43 -8.78 -16.25 -18.21
N PRO A 44 -7.67 -16.98 -18.38
CA PRO A 44 -6.35 -16.36 -18.35
C PRO A 44 -6.25 -15.30 -19.46
N PRO A 45 -5.70 -14.11 -19.15
CA PRO A 45 -5.56 -13.03 -20.12
C PRO A 45 -4.60 -13.44 -21.22
N ASN A 46 -4.87 -13.02 -22.46
CA ASN A 46 -3.92 -13.26 -23.54
C ASN A 46 -2.64 -12.39 -23.34
N PRO A 47 -1.46 -12.85 -23.78
CA PRO A 47 -0.20 -12.15 -23.49
C PRO A 47 -0.16 -10.70 -24.01
N GLY A 48 -0.75 -10.44 -25.17
CA GLY A 48 -0.80 -9.08 -25.75
C GLY A 48 -1.67 -8.12 -24.95
N GLN A 49 -2.84 -8.58 -24.48
CA GLN A 49 -3.75 -7.83 -23.62
C GLN A 49 -3.12 -7.55 -22.26
N MET A 50 -2.36 -8.51 -21.71
CA MET A 50 -1.65 -8.32 -20.44
C MET A 50 -0.66 -7.15 -20.54
N LYS A 51 0.19 -7.12 -21.58
CA LYS A 51 1.16 -6.04 -21.78
C LYS A 51 0.49 -4.68 -21.92
N ALA A 52 -0.53 -4.59 -22.78
CA ALA A 52 -1.27 -3.34 -22.98
C ALA A 52 -1.98 -2.86 -21.69
N SER A 53 -2.45 -3.79 -20.85
CA SER A 53 -3.07 -3.48 -19.56
C SER A 53 -2.05 -2.97 -18.55
N GLN A 54 -0.86 -3.58 -18.49
CA GLN A 54 0.24 -3.14 -17.62
C GLN A 54 0.73 -1.73 -17.97
N GLU A 55 0.84 -1.40 -19.26
CA GLU A 55 1.23 -0.05 -19.71
C GLU A 55 0.21 1.01 -19.28
N LYS A 56 -1.08 0.76 -19.52
CA LYS A 56 -2.18 1.66 -19.09
C LYS A 56 -2.22 1.81 -17.58
N TRP A 57 -2.06 0.70 -16.87
CA TRP A 57 -2.00 0.69 -15.40
C TRP A 57 -0.85 1.55 -14.88
N GLY A 58 0.36 1.40 -15.44
CA GLY A 58 1.53 2.18 -15.05
C GLY A 58 1.34 3.68 -15.28
N GLN A 59 0.77 4.06 -16.44
CA GLN A 59 0.46 5.47 -16.73
C GLN A 59 -0.56 6.06 -15.75
N TRP A 60 -1.62 5.31 -15.43
CA TRP A 60 -2.64 5.74 -14.49
C TRP A 60 -2.08 5.91 -13.07
N MET A 61 -1.32 4.93 -12.57
CA MET A 61 -0.63 4.99 -11.27
C MET A 61 0.34 6.17 -11.20
N GLY A 62 1.16 6.39 -12.25
CA GLY A 62 2.06 7.53 -12.35
C GLY A 62 1.34 8.86 -12.27
N GLY A 63 0.21 8.99 -12.96
CA GLY A 63 -0.64 10.19 -12.90
C GLY A 63 -1.23 10.44 -11.50
N LEU A 64 -1.67 9.40 -10.80
CA LEU A 64 -2.16 9.53 -9.42
C LEU A 64 -1.03 9.97 -8.46
N ALA A 65 0.17 9.39 -8.61
CA ALA A 65 1.33 9.75 -7.80
C ALA A 65 1.73 11.21 -8.00
N GLN A 66 1.83 11.67 -9.25
CA GLN A 66 2.18 13.06 -9.58
C GLN A 66 1.21 14.09 -9.00
N ARG A 67 -0.07 13.72 -8.85
CA ARG A 67 -1.11 14.57 -8.24
C ARG A 67 -1.17 14.49 -6.71
N GLY A 68 -0.32 13.69 -6.07
CA GLY A 68 -0.37 13.47 -4.62
C GLY A 68 -1.62 12.74 -4.13
N ILE A 69 -2.34 12.06 -5.03
CA ILE A 69 -3.58 11.32 -4.70
C ILE A 69 -3.24 10.01 -3.99
N LEU A 70 -2.13 9.35 -4.35
CA LEU A 70 -1.72 8.10 -3.72
C LEU A 70 -1.20 8.35 -2.29
N ALA A 71 -1.88 7.76 -1.31
CA ALA A 71 -1.44 7.68 0.08
C ALA A 71 -0.82 6.31 0.43
N GLY A 72 -1.00 5.29 -0.41
CA GLY A 72 -0.40 3.97 -0.26
C GLY A 72 -1.08 2.93 -1.15
N GLY A 73 -0.60 1.69 -1.12
CA GLY A 73 -1.23 0.59 -1.83
C GLY A 73 -0.34 -0.65 -1.86
N GLU A 74 -0.95 -1.81 -2.01
CA GLU A 74 -0.28 -3.11 -2.03
C GLU A 74 -1.02 -4.05 -2.99
N GLN A 75 -0.26 -4.91 -3.67
CA GLN A 75 -0.81 -6.08 -4.33
C GLN A 75 -0.95 -7.21 -3.30
N VAL A 76 -2.15 -7.78 -3.20
CA VAL A 76 -2.42 -8.92 -2.32
C VAL A 76 -2.19 -10.21 -3.11
N ALA A 77 -1.44 -11.15 -2.53
CA ALA A 77 -1.18 -12.43 -3.15
C ALA A 77 -2.47 -13.25 -3.33
N PHE A 78 -2.50 -14.11 -4.35
CA PHE A 78 -3.62 -15.03 -4.61
C PHE A 78 -3.74 -16.17 -3.59
N GLY A 79 -2.72 -16.39 -2.76
CA GLY A 79 -2.72 -17.38 -1.68
C GLY A 79 -3.01 -16.76 -0.32
N GLY A 80 -3.04 -17.61 0.71
CA GLY A 80 -3.14 -17.15 2.10
C GLY A 80 -3.88 -18.13 2.99
N THR A 81 -3.99 -17.76 4.26
CA THR A 81 -4.69 -18.53 5.28
C THR A 81 -5.80 -17.67 5.88
N THR A 82 -7.02 -18.18 5.86
CA THR A 82 -8.17 -17.57 6.49
C THR A 82 -8.27 -18.07 7.93
N ILE A 83 -8.42 -17.14 8.87
CA ILE A 83 -8.75 -17.43 10.26
C ILE A 83 -10.13 -16.85 10.55
N SER A 84 -11.05 -17.66 11.06
CA SER A 84 -12.44 -17.23 11.24
C SER A 84 -13.08 -17.76 12.53
N GLY A 85 -14.14 -17.08 12.97
CA GLY A 85 -14.92 -17.44 14.15
C GLY A 85 -14.19 -17.26 15.49
N ILE A 86 -14.93 -17.42 16.58
CA ILE A 86 -14.39 -17.28 17.94
C ILE A 86 -13.39 -18.41 18.26
N LYS A 87 -13.57 -19.58 17.66
CA LYS A 87 -12.68 -20.74 17.80
C LYS A 87 -11.39 -20.65 16.97
N LYS A 88 -11.19 -19.56 16.20
CA LYS A 88 -10.03 -19.34 15.33
C LYS A 88 -9.80 -20.51 14.38
N GLU A 89 -10.86 -20.93 13.69
CA GLU A 89 -10.76 -21.99 12.69
C GLU A 89 -9.83 -21.53 11.55
N VAL A 90 -8.87 -22.37 11.21
CA VAL A 90 -7.82 -22.08 10.23
C VAL A 90 -8.11 -22.84 8.93
N ALA A 91 -8.18 -22.12 7.83
CA ALA A 91 -8.28 -22.69 6.49
C ALA A 91 -7.13 -22.16 5.62
N ASN A 92 -6.31 -23.04 5.07
CA ASN A 92 -5.17 -22.69 4.20
C ASN A 92 -5.62 -22.33 2.78
N LYS A 93 -6.56 -21.38 2.70
CA LYS A 93 -7.08 -20.81 1.46
C LYS A 93 -7.45 -19.35 1.68
N PRO A 94 -7.38 -18.50 0.64
CA PRO A 94 -7.87 -17.13 0.71
C PRO A 94 -9.40 -17.09 0.87
N VAL A 95 -9.91 -15.93 1.28
CA VAL A 95 -11.35 -15.65 1.27
C VAL A 95 -11.80 -15.36 -0.16
N VAL A 96 -12.78 -16.13 -0.63
CA VAL A 96 -13.45 -15.95 -1.92
C VAL A 96 -14.95 -15.89 -1.65
N ALA A 97 -15.62 -14.87 -2.18
CA ALA A 97 -17.07 -14.70 -2.07
C ALA A 97 -17.64 -14.35 -3.44
N ASN A 98 -18.71 -15.03 -3.88
CA ASN A 98 -19.34 -14.84 -5.19
C ASN A 98 -18.35 -14.93 -6.37
N ASN A 99 -17.43 -15.91 -6.32
CA ASN A 99 -16.33 -16.06 -7.27
C ASN A 99 -15.40 -14.84 -7.38
N GLU A 100 -15.40 -13.94 -6.40
CA GLU A 100 -14.51 -12.80 -6.34
C GLU A 100 -13.58 -12.88 -5.14
N MET A 101 -12.35 -12.41 -5.34
CA MET A 101 -11.37 -12.24 -4.28
C MET A 101 -10.68 -10.88 -4.38
N VAL A 102 -10.26 -10.33 -3.25
CA VAL A 102 -9.48 -9.09 -3.21
C VAL A 102 -8.02 -9.40 -3.57
N THR A 103 -7.48 -8.70 -4.55
CA THR A 103 -6.11 -8.92 -5.07
C THR A 103 -5.21 -7.69 -4.93
N GLY A 104 -5.73 -6.62 -4.34
CA GLY A 104 -4.94 -5.43 -4.05
C GLY A 104 -5.81 -4.30 -3.52
N TYR A 105 -5.14 -3.24 -3.08
CA TYR A 105 -5.80 -2.00 -2.71
C TYR A 105 -4.92 -0.78 -2.99
N LEU A 106 -5.55 0.38 -3.16
CA LEU A 106 -4.91 1.68 -3.00
C LEU A 106 -5.56 2.43 -1.85
N LEU A 107 -4.75 3.14 -1.07
CA LEU A 107 -5.19 4.21 -0.19
C LEU A 107 -5.06 5.53 -0.98
N ILE A 108 -6.16 6.27 -1.13
CA ILE A 108 -6.19 7.52 -1.89
C ILE A 108 -6.69 8.69 -1.04
N ASN A 109 -6.21 9.89 -1.34
CA ASN A 109 -6.77 11.14 -0.82
C ASN A 109 -7.73 11.73 -1.87
N ALA A 110 -9.00 11.93 -1.49
CA ALA A 110 -10.01 12.55 -2.35
C ALA A 110 -10.95 13.45 -1.54
N LYS A 111 -11.72 14.32 -2.22
CA LYS A 111 -12.65 15.24 -1.55
C LYS A 111 -13.96 14.55 -1.17
N ASP A 112 -14.40 13.62 -2.00
CA ASP A 112 -15.67 12.90 -1.96
C ASP A 112 -15.51 11.51 -2.60
N VAL A 113 -16.58 10.71 -2.54
CA VAL A 113 -16.69 9.35 -3.11
C VAL A 113 -17.22 9.37 -4.54
#